data_AF-A0A2E9KXF1-F1
#
_entry.id   AF-A0A2E9KXF1-F1
#
_cell.length_a   1.000
_cell.length_b   1.000
_cell.length_c   1.000
_cell.angle_alpha   90.00
_cell.angle_beta   90.00
_cell.angle_gamma   90.00
#
_symmetry.space_group_name_H-M   'P 1'
#
loop_
_entity.id
_entity.type
_entity.pdbx_description
1 polymer ?
#
loop_
_entity_poly.entity_id
_entity_poly.type
_entity_poly.pdbx_seq_one_letter_code
_entity_poly.pdbx_strand_id
1 'polypeptide(L)'
;MKKGNKTMFYIAPTIVLLGAVSFHYFAGRIPTSLNPIVAVTATYVAIAIIAACLIPLFPSDGGLAKQVRQLSWIQIAMAISVILLDIGFILMYRNGWDISTGNLVTSVFTNIALLLIGALIIGDKATLTNIAGVLICIAGVAMIGYKS
;
A
#
# COMPACT_ATOMS: atom_id res chain seq x y z
N MET A 1 -8.18 -19.98 -12.51
CA MET A 1 -7.06 -19.49 -11.68
C MET A 1 -5.92 -20.51 -11.74
N LYS A 2 -4.75 -20.16 -12.32
CA LYS A 2 -3.57 -21.04 -12.26
C LYS A 2 -3.20 -21.23 -10.78
N LYS A 3 -3.07 -22.47 -10.34
CA LYS A 3 -2.69 -22.84 -8.96
C LYS A 3 -1.28 -22.29 -8.72
N GLY A 4 -1.19 -21.11 -8.11
CA GLY A 4 0.09 -20.47 -7.78
C GLY A 4 0.93 -21.41 -6.92
N ASN A 5 2.24 -21.38 -7.09
CA ASN A 5 3.18 -22.12 -6.26
C ASN A 5 2.82 -21.90 -4.78
N LYS A 6 2.53 -22.98 -4.03
CA LYS A 6 2.10 -22.91 -2.62
C LYS A 6 3.06 -22.08 -1.77
N THR A 7 4.34 -22.11 -2.09
CA THR A 7 5.37 -21.31 -1.41
C THR A 7 5.19 -19.80 -1.65
N MET A 8 4.88 -19.41 -2.89
CA MET A 8 4.68 -17.99 -3.24
C MET A 8 3.40 -17.40 -2.63
N PHE A 9 2.38 -18.24 -2.40
CA PHE A 9 1.16 -17.85 -1.70
C PHE A 9 1.41 -17.35 -0.27
N TYR A 10 2.43 -17.89 0.41
CA TYR A 10 2.80 -17.46 1.77
C TYR A 10 3.92 -16.40 1.79
N ILE A 11 4.89 -16.48 0.87
CA ILE A 11 6.00 -15.53 0.82
C ILE A 11 5.52 -14.12 0.45
N ALA A 12 4.69 -13.99 -0.58
CA ALA A 12 4.24 -12.68 -1.06
C ALA A 12 3.56 -11.82 0.03
N PRO A 13 2.54 -12.31 0.77
CA PRO A 13 1.94 -11.51 1.84
C PRO A 13 2.92 -11.23 2.98
N THR A 14 3.87 -12.11 3.26
CA THR A 14 4.90 -11.87 4.28
C THR A 14 5.79 -10.68 3.91
N ILE A 15 6.23 -10.59 2.65
CA ILE A 15 7.00 -9.43 2.16
C ILE A 15 6.18 -8.14 2.28
N VAL A 16 4.90 -8.18 1.91
CA VAL A 16 3.99 -7.04 2.03
C VAL A 16 3.86 -6.60 3.49
N LEU A 17 3.68 -7.53 4.43
CA LEU A 17 3.57 -7.24 5.86
C LEU A 17 4.85 -6.60 6.41
N LEU A 18 6.02 -7.14 6.06
CA LEU A 18 7.32 -6.56 6.46
C LEU A 18 7.48 -5.13 5.93
N GLY A 19 7.14 -4.92 4.65
CA GLY A 19 7.18 -3.60 4.03
C GLY A 19 6.21 -2.61 4.69
N ALA A 20 4.97 -3.02 4.91
CA ALA A 20 3.94 -2.18 5.53
C ALA A 20 4.31 -1.77 6.97
N VAL A 21 4.74 -2.73 7.79
CA VAL A 21 5.16 -2.44 9.18
C VAL A 21 6.36 -1.48 9.19
N SER A 22 7.35 -1.72 8.34
CA SER A 22 8.52 -0.85 8.23
C SER A 22 8.11 0.56 7.78
N PHE A 23 7.26 0.67 6.76
CA PHE A 23 6.74 1.93 6.26
C PHE A 23 6.06 2.74 7.37
N HIS A 24 5.09 2.15 8.07
CA HIS A 24 4.35 2.84 9.12
C HIS A 24 5.25 3.25 10.28
N TYR A 25 6.21 2.39 10.66
CA TYR A 25 7.19 2.69 11.70
C TYR A 25 8.06 3.91 11.35
N PHE A 26 8.61 3.97 10.14
CA PHE A 26 9.45 5.08 9.71
C PHE A 26 8.66 6.35 9.40
N ALA A 27 7.49 6.23 8.76
CA ALA A 27 6.61 7.37 8.44
C ALA A 27 6.19 8.12 9.72
N GLY A 28 5.90 7.40 10.80
CA GLY A 28 5.59 8.00 12.11
C GLY A 28 6.77 8.70 12.80
N ARG A 29 8.00 8.52 12.30
CA ARG A 29 9.23 9.13 12.84
C ARG A 29 9.74 10.31 12.01
N ILE A 30 9.07 10.66 10.92
CA ILE A 30 9.46 11.83 10.11
C ILE A 30 9.21 13.10 10.95
N PRO A 31 10.26 13.93 11.19
CA PRO A 31 10.14 15.12 12.03
C PRO A 31 9.03 16.07 11.55
N THR A 32 8.28 16.64 12.48
CA THR A 32 7.22 17.62 12.18
C THR A 32 7.76 18.90 11.53
N SER A 33 9.02 19.25 11.81
CA SER A 33 9.73 20.39 11.23
C SER A 33 10.12 20.20 9.76
N LEU A 34 10.20 18.95 9.28
CA LEU A 34 10.54 18.67 7.88
C LEU A 34 9.29 18.82 7.01
N ASN A 35 9.39 19.49 5.87
CA ASN A 35 8.26 19.56 4.93
C ASN A 35 7.91 18.12 4.41
N PRO A 36 6.64 17.67 4.45
CA PRO A 36 6.25 16.33 4.00
C PRO A 36 6.64 16.04 2.55
N ILE A 37 6.51 17.03 1.65
CA ILE A 37 6.86 16.88 0.24
C ILE A 37 8.37 16.67 0.08
N VAL A 38 9.18 17.37 0.87
CA VAL A 38 10.65 17.20 0.86
C VAL A 38 11.02 15.80 1.36
N ALA A 39 10.37 15.33 2.43
CA ALA A 39 10.60 13.99 2.95
C ALA A 39 10.26 12.91 1.91
N VAL A 40 9.08 13.01 1.30
CA VAL A 40 8.62 12.10 0.26
C VAL A 40 9.54 12.14 -0.96
N THR A 41 9.94 13.34 -1.42
CA THR A 41 10.87 13.49 -2.55
C THR A 41 12.19 12.76 -2.28
N ALA A 42 12.77 12.92 -1.08
CA ALA A 42 14.00 12.22 -0.69
C ALA A 42 13.80 10.70 -0.67
N THR A 43 12.67 10.21 -0.15
CA THR A 43 12.31 8.78 -0.17
C THR A 43 12.26 8.24 -1.60
N TYR A 44 11.62 8.94 -2.54
CA TYR A 44 11.54 8.49 -3.94
C TYR A 44 12.89 8.49 -4.66
N VAL A 45 13.76 9.45 -4.38
CA VAL A 45 15.14 9.44 -4.90
C VAL A 45 15.88 8.21 -4.39
N ALA A 46 15.78 7.90 -3.10
CA ALA A 46 16.39 6.70 -2.52
C ALA A 46 15.82 5.41 -3.14
N ILE A 47 14.49 5.32 -3.29
CA ILE A 47 13.83 4.19 -3.96
C ILE A 47 14.34 4.01 -5.38
N ALA A 48 14.45 5.10 -6.16
CA ALA A 48 14.93 5.04 -7.54
C ALA A 48 16.37 4.51 -7.62
N ILE A 49 17.25 4.97 -6.73
CA ILE A 49 18.64 4.48 -6.65
C ILE A 49 18.66 2.99 -6.29
N ILE A 50 17.95 2.59 -5.24
CA ILE A 50 17.90 1.19 -4.80
C ILE A 50 17.34 0.29 -5.91
N ALA A 51 16.25 0.70 -6.55
CA ALA A 51 15.64 -0.05 -7.65
C ALA A 51 16.61 -0.18 -8.83
N ALA A 52 17.31 0.88 -9.21
CA ALA A 52 18.31 0.85 -10.26
C ALA A 52 19.47 -0.12 -9.94
N CYS A 53 19.91 -0.17 -8.67
CA CYS A 53 20.93 -1.12 -8.23
C CYS A 53 20.45 -2.58 -8.24
N LEU A 54 19.14 -2.82 -8.12
CA LEU A 54 18.57 -4.17 -8.17
C LEU A 54 18.37 -4.70 -9.60
N ILE A 55 18.28 -3.82 -10.60
CA ILE A 55 18.05 -4.21 -12.01
C ILE A 55 18.99 -5.34 -12.49
N PRO A 56 20.32 -5.32 -12.25
CA PRO A 56 21.21 -6.38 -12.69
C PRO A 56 20.94 -7.75 -12.07
N LEU A 57 20.32 -7.80 -10.88
CA LEU A 57 19.97 -9.05 -10.19
C LEU A 57 18.71 -9.71 -10.77
N PHE A 58 17.92 -8.96 -11.54
CA PHE A 58 16.67 -9.42 -12.15
C PHE A 58 16.71 -9.20 -13.68
N PRO A 59 17.54 -9.98 -14.41
CA PRO A 59 17.69 -9.81 -15.85
C PRO A 59 16.36 -10.04 -16.58
N SER A 60 16.02 -9.10 -17.46
CA SER A 60 14.78 -9.11 -18.23
C SER A 60 14.97 -9.68 -19.63
N ASP A 61 14.07 -10.55 -20.07
CA ASP A 61 14.07 -11.07 -21.45
C ASP A 61 13.91 -9.94 -22.48
N GLY A 62 14.90 -9.81 -23.37
CA GLY A 62 14.93 -8.78 -24.42
C GLY A 62 15.49 -7.42 -23.99
N GLY A 63 16.13 -7.33 -22.82
CA GLY A 63 16.88 -6.16 -22.36
C GLY A 63 16.02 -4.99 -21.85
N LEU A 64 16.67 -4.04 -21.16
CA LEU A 64 16.00 -2.93 -20.48
C LEU A 64 15.21 -2.01 -21.41
N ALA A 65 15.74 -1.74 -22.60
CA ALA A 65 15.06 -0.89 -23.58
C ALA A 65 13.69 -1.42 -23.99
N LYS A 66 13.52 -2.75 -24.07
CA LYS A 66 12.23 -3.38 -24.36
C LYS A 66 11.25 -3.19 -23.21
N GLN A 67 11.70 -3.33 -21.96
CA GLN A 67 10.87 -3.15 -20.77
C GLN A 67 10.41 -1.70 -20.61
N VAL A 68 11.31 -0.73 -20.86
CA VAL A 68 10.96 0.71 -20.83
C VAL A 68 9.89 1.05 -21.86
N ARG A 69 9.91 0.42 -23.05
CA ARG A 69 8.86 0.60 -24.07
C ARG A 69 7.50 0.00 -23.68
N GLN A 70 7.46 -0.89 -22.70
CA GLN A 70 6.21 -1.47 -22.19
C GLN A 70 5.59 -0.65 -21.06
N LEU A 71 6.25 0.44 -20.64
CA LEU A 71 5.66 1.37 -19.68
C LEU A 71 4.39 1.98 -20.26
N SER A 72 3.40 2.13 -19.41
CA SER A 72 2.08 2.62 -19.74
C SER A 72 1.68 3.75 -18.79
N TRP A 73 0.51 4.32 -18.99
CA TRP A 73 -0.07 5.30 -18.07
C TRP A 73 -0.29 4.71 -16.65
N ILE A 74 -0.37 3.38 -16.51
CA ILE A 74 -0.57 2.70 -15.22
C ILE A 74 0.55 3.06 -14.25
N GLN A 75 1.80 3.17 -14.71
CA GLN A 75 2.94 3.53 -13.86
C GLN A 75 2.82 4.96 -13.33
N ILE A 76 2.24 5.87 -14.11
CA ILE A 76 1.96 7.25 -13.65
C ILE A 76 0.85 7.23 -12.59
N ALA A 77 -0.24 6.48 -12.82
CA ALA A 77 -1.32 6.33 -11.85
C ALA A 77 -0.85 5.70 -10.53
N MET A 78 0.03 4.70 -10.61
CA MET A 78 0.69 4.08 -9.46
C MET A 78 1.55 5.09 -8.70
N ALA A 79 2.37 5.89 -9.39
CA ALA A 79 3.20 6.90 -8.75
C ALA A 79 2.37 7.92 -7.96
N ILE A 80 1.29 8.44 -8.56
CA ILE A 80 0.37 9.37 -7.89
C ILE A 80 -0.26 8.71 -6.64
N SER A 81 -0.70 7.46 -6.77
CA SER A 81 -1.33 6.74 -5.67
C SER A 81 -0.39 6.56 -4.48
N VAL A 82 0.88 6.20 -4.72
CA VAL A 82 1.86 6.01 -3.64
C VAL A 82 2.23 7.36 -3.00
N ILE A 83 2.35 8.45 -3.77
CA ILE A 83 2.60 9.79 -3.22
C ILE A 83 1.48 10.21 -2.27
N LEU A 84 0.22 9.95 -2.64
CA LEU A 84 -0.93 10.25 -1.78
C LEU A 84 -0.93 9.42 -0.50
N LEU A 85 -0.55 8.13 -0.58
CA LEU A 85 -0.39 7.28 0.59
C LEU A 85 0.70 7.82 1.53
N ASP A 86 1.89 8.11 1.01
CA ASP A 86 3.01 8.60 1.81
C ASP A 86 2.65 9.91 2.51
N ILE A 87 2.16 10.91 1.76
CA ILE A 87 1.76 12.21 2.33
C ILE A 87 0.62 12.02 3.34
N GLY A 88 -0.38 11.20 3.00
CA GLY A 88 -1.56 10.96 3.84
C GLY A 88 -1.17 10.36 5.20
N PHE A 89 -0.34 9.31 5.21
CA PHE A 89 0.14 8.70 6.45
C PHE A 89 1.05 9.63 7.26
N ILE A 90 1.95 10.36 6.61
CA ILE A 90 2.81 11.33 7.29
C ILE A 90 1.96 12.40 7.99
N LEU A 91 0.98 12.98 7.28
CA LEU A 91 0.09 13.99 7.85
C LEU A 91 -0.76 13.41 8.99
N MET A 92 -1.29 12.20 8.82
CA MET A 92 -2.08 11.54 9.85
C MET A 92 -1.27 11.38 11.15
N TYR A 93 -0.06 10.83 11.08
CA TYR A 93 0.79 10.61 12.27
C TYR A 93 1.28 11.92 12.90
N ARG A 94 1.54 12.96 12.09
CA ARG A 94 1.86 14.30 12.63
C ARG A 94 0.73 14.94 13.40
N ASN A 95 -0.51 14.63 13.06
CA ASN A 95 -1.70 15.16 13.72
C ASN A 95 -2.16 14.26 14.89
N GLY A 96 -1.25 13.46 15.46
CA GLY A 96 -1.48 12.73 16.71
C GLY A 96 -2.22 11.41 16.57
N TRP A 97 -2.43 10.92 15.35
CA TRP A 97 -2.96 9.57 15.16
C TRP A 97 -1.92 8.52 15.53
N ASP A 98 -2.32 7.55 16.36
CA ASP A 98 -1.52 6.37 16.63
C ASP A 98 -1.29 5.55 15.36
N ILE A 99 -0.09 4.99 15.21
CA ILE A 99 0.28 4.19 14.03
C ILE A 99 -0.70 3.05 13.78
N SER A 100 -1.06 2.33 14.86
CA SER A 100 -1.99 1.19 14.81
C SER A 100 -3.40 1.63 14.44
N THR A 101 -3.96 2.61 15.15
CA THR A 101 -5.34 3.08 14.95
C THR A 101 -5.52 3.73 13.59
N GLY A 102 -4.58 4.58 13.18
CA GLY A 102 -4.60 5.24 11.87
C GLY A 102 -4.58 4.23 10.72
N ASN A 103 -3.63 3.29 10.72
CA ASN A 103 -3.57 2.26 9.67
C ASN A 103 -4.81 1.36 9.65
N LEU A 104 -5.35 1.01 10.83
CA LEU A 104 -6.53 0.17 10.94
C LEU A 104 -7.77 0.84 10.31
N VAL A 105 -8.02 2.10 10.66
CA VAL A 105 -9.14 2.88 10.13
C VAL A 105 -9.02 3.03 8.61
N THR A 106 -7.85 3.46 8.10
CA THR A 106 -7.64 3.62 6.65
C THR A 106 -7.82 2.29 5.92
N SER A 107 -7.30 1.19 6.48
CA SER A 107 -7.41 -0.14 5.87
C SER A 107 -8.86 -0.59 5.71
N VAL A 108 -9.74 -0.31 6.67
CA VAL A 108 -11.17 -0.65 6.53
C VAL A 108 -11.83 0.16 5.42
N PHE A 109 -11.62 1.47 5.38
CA PHE A 109 -12.17 2.30 4.29
C PHE A 109 -11.62 1.89 2.92
N THR A 110 -10.33 1.58 2.83
CA THR A 110 -9.74 1.05 1.59
C THR A 110 -10.38 -0.27 1.17
N ASN A 111 -10.61 -1.20 2.10
CA ASN A 111 -11.26 -2.48 1.78
C ASN A 111 -12.72 -2.29 1.32
N ILE A 112 -13.47 -1.38 1.94
CA ILE A 112 -14.82 -1.03 1.50
C ILE A 112 -14.79 -0.46 0.08
N ALA A 113 -13.91 0.51 -0.19
CA ALA A 113 -13.77 1.11 -1.51
C ALA A 113 -13.36 0.08 -2.57
N LEU A 114 -12.42 -0.82 -2.25
CA LEU A 114 -12.00 -1.90 -3.15
C LEU A 114 -13.12 -2.91 -3.41
N LEU A 115 -13.93 -3.25 -2.40
CA LEU A 115 -15.10 -4.11 -2.60
C LEU A 115 -16.11 -3.46 -3.56
N LEU A 116 -16.36 -2.16 -3.41
CA LEU A 116 -17.24 -1.41 -4.32
C LEU A 116 -16.68 -1.36 -5.74
N ILE A 117 -15.39 -1.07 -5.89
CA ILE A 117 -14.71 -1.07 -7.19
C ILE A 117 -14.76 -2.47 -7.82
N GLY A 118 -14.50 -3.51 -7.04
CA GLY A 118 -14.60 -4.90 -7.47
C GLY A 118 -15.98 -5.22 -8.02
N ALA A 119 -17.02 -4.86 -7.27
CA ALA A 119 -18.41 -5.11 -7.66
C ALA A 119 -18.88 -4.30 -8.88
N LEU A 120 -18.54 -3.01 -8.94
CA LEU A 120 -19.09 -2.08 -9.94
C LEU A 120 -18.27 -2.02 -11.24
N ILE A 121 -16.95 -2.15 -11.14
CA ILE A 121 -16.02 -1.90 -12.26
C ILE A 121 -15.42 -3.21 -12.76
N ILE A 122 -14.96 -4.08 -11.85
CA ILE A 122 -14.27 -5.34 -12.20
C ILE A 122 -15.29 -6.46 -12.51
N GLY A 123 -16.52 -6.33 -11.99
CA GLY A 123 -17.58 -7.32 -12.16
C GLY A 123 -17.46 -8.50 -11.18
N ASP A 124 -16.71 -8.33 -10.09
CA ASP A 124 -16.60 -9.33 -9.04
C ASP A 124 -17.94 -9.52 -8.34
N LYS A 125 -18.36 -10.77 -8.15
CA LYS A 125 -19.56 -11.06 -7.36
C LYS A 125 -19.26 -10.80 -5.88
N ALA A 126 -19.73 -9.66 -5.37
CA ALA A 126 -19.76 -9.42 -3.93
C ALA A 126 -20.67 -10.45 -3.27
N THR A 127 -20.08 -11.47 -2.64
CA THR A 127 -20.85 -12.49 -1.93
C THR A 127 -21.37 -11.95 -0.61
N LEU A 128 -22.47 -12.53 -0.10
CA LEU A 128 -23.01 -12.17 1.21
C LEU A 128 -21.96 -12.34 2.33
N THR A 129 -21.04 -13.30 2.17
CA THR A 129 -19.91 -13.53 3.08
C THR A 129 -18.89 -12.39 3.06
N ASN A 130 -18.58 -11.82 1.89
CA ASN A 130 -17.68 -10.66 1.79
C ASN A 130 -18.27 -9.44 2.51
N ILE A 131 -19.57 -9.22 2.34
CA ILE A 131 -20.30 -8.11 2.99
C ILE A 131 -20.31 -8.31 4.51
N ALA A 132 -20.64 -9.51 4.98
CA ALA A 132 -20.60 -9.85 6.40
C ALA A 132 -19.19 -9.66 7.00
N GLY A 133 -18.14 -10.06 6.28
CA GLY A 133 -16.75 -9.85 6.69
C GLY A 133 -16.39 -8.37 6.84
N VAL A 134 -16.82 -7.52 5.90
CA VAL A 134 -16.63 -6.06 5.99
C VAL A 134 -17.32 -5.48 7.21
N LEU A 135 -18.56 -5.89 7.49
CA LEU A 135 -19.30 -5.44 8.67
C LEU A 135 -18.60 -5.82 9.98
N ILE A 136 -18.05 -7.04 10.05
CA ILE A 136 -17.27 -7.51 11.20
C ILE A 136 -15.97 -6.71 11.34
N CYS A 137 -15.27 -6.41 10.23
CA CYS A 137 -14.08 -5.54 10.26
C CYS A 137 -14.42 -4.16 10.81
N ILE A 138 -15.51 -3.53 10.35
CA ILE A 138 -15.95 -2.22 10.85
C ILE A 138 -16.24 -2.29 12.35
N ALA A 139 -16.96 -3.32 12.81
CA ALA A 139 -17.23 -3.52 14.24
C ALA A 139 -15.94 -3.69 15.05
N GLY A 140 -14.98 -4.47 14.56
CA GLY A 140 -13.67 -4.64 15.19
C GLY A 140 -12.88 -3.34 15.30
N VAL A 141 -12.90 -2.51 14.26
CA VAL A 141 -12.27 -1.17 14.31
C VAL A 141 -12.98 -0.25 15.27
N ALA A 142 -14.31 -0.25 15.29
CA ALA A 142 -15.08 0.56 16.24
C ALA A 142 -14.75 0.17 17.68
N MET A 143 -14.59 -1.13 17.98
CA MET A 143 -14.19 -1.61 19.31
C MET A 143 -12.76 -1.21 19.69
N ILE A 144 -11.79 -1.36 18.77
CA ILE A 144 -10.39 -0.98 19.03
C ILE A 144 -10.24 0.53 19.18
N GLY A 145 -10.99 1.30 18.38
CA GLY A 145 -11.01 2.76 18.44
C GLY A 145 -11.80 3.33 19.63
N TYR A 146 -12.60 2.51 20.31
CA TYR A 146 -13.34 2.92 21.51
C TYR A 146 -12.38 2.97 22.70
N LYS A 147 -11.79 4.16 22.91
CA LYS A 147 -10.94 4.46 24.05
C LYS A 147 -11.84 4.69 25.28
N SER A 148 -11.87 3.73 26.20
CA SER A 148 -12.40 3.94 27.56
C SER A 148 -11.50 4.84 28.38
#